data_AF-A0A3D2SIE5-F1
#
_entry.id   AF-A0A3D2SIE5-F1
#
_cell.length_a   1.000
_cell.length_b   1.000
_cell.length_c   1.000
_cell.angle_alpha   90.00
_cell.angle_beta   90.00
_cell.angle_gamma   90.00
#
_symmetry.space_group_name_H-M   'P 1'
#
loop_
_entity.id
_entity.type
_entity.pdbx_description
1 polymer ?
#
loop_
_entity_poly.entity_id
_entity_poly.type
_entity_poly.pdbx_seq_one_letter_code
_entity_poly.pdbx_strand_id
1 'polypeptide(L)'
;MQLLDTFINANRLIFDNYKITFSKLFLVSSLGLFFTGCTTLGPNSGSLEKRSNKLSSGLQKAYAVSPSTANRLSPMIIQSADRYEVPPLLIAATIRQESNYNSYARS
;
A
#
# COMPACT_ATOMS: atom_id res chain seq x y z
N MET A 1 -44.08 -16.24 -46.79
CA MET A 1 -43.97 -15.56 -45.48
C MET A 1 -43.07 -16.31 -44.49
N GLN A 2 -43.26 -17.62 -44.28
CA GLN A 2 -42.57 -18.41 -43.22
C GLN A 2 -41.02 -18.38 -43.23
N LEU A 3 -40.39 -18.22 -44.39
CA LEU A 3 -38.92 -18.23 -44.53
C LEU A 3 -38.27 -16.91 -44.05
N LEU A 4 -39.01 -15.80 -44.13
CA LEU A 4 -38.54 -14.49 -43.65
C LEU A 4 -38.66 -14.41 -42.13
N ASP A 5 -39.76 -14.93 -41.57
CA ASP A 5 -40.00 -14.95 -40.13
C ASP A 5 -38.97 -15.81 -39.38
N THR A 6 -38.59 -16.95 -39.98
CA THR A 6 -37.53 -17.83 -39.44
C THR A 6 -36.15 -17.19 -39.51
N PHE A 7 -35.83 -16.47 -40.59
CA PHE A 7 -34.56 -15.74 -40.71
C PHE A 7 -34.44 -14.58 -39.71
N ILE A 8 -35.52 -13.82 -39.49
CA ILE A 8 -35.55 -12.73 -38.50
C ILE A 8 -35.39 -13.27 -37.08
N ASN A 9 -36.06 -14.39 -36.77
CA ASN A 9 -36.00 -14.99 -35.44
C ASN A 9 -34.60 -15.58 -35.15
N ALA A 10 -33.96 -16.21 -36.14
CA ALA A 10 -32.59 -16.70 -36.02
C ALA A 10 -31.58 -15.57 -35.72
N ASN A 11 -31.68 -14.44 -36.42
CA ASN A 11 -30.81 -13.28 -36.17
C ASN A 11 -31.05 -12.67 -34.78
N ARG A 12 -32.31 -12.66 -34.30
CA ARG A 12 -32.65 -12.20 -32.95
C ARG A 12 -32.03 -13.09 -31.87
N LEU A 13 -32.09 -14.41 -32.04
CA LEU A 13 -31.46 -15.38 -31.14
C LEU A 13 -29.93 -15.25 -31.11
N ILE A 14 -29.29 -15.01 -32.27
CA ILE A 14 -27.84 -14.80 -32.35
C ILE A 14 -27.43 -13.53 -31.60
N PHE A 15 -28.19 -12.44 -31.79
CA PHE A 15 -27.94 -11.18 -31.11
C PHE A 15 -28.12 -11.27 -29.58
N ASP A 16 -29.16 -11.97 -29.13
CA ASP A 16 -29.41 -12.17 -27.70
C ASP A 16 -28.31 -13.02 -27.04
N ASN A 17 -27.84 -14.08 -27.71
CA ASN A 17 -26.72 -14.89 -27.22
C ASN A 17 -25.39 -14.12 -27.17
N TYR A 18 -25.13 -13.26 -28.16
CA TYR A 18 -23.96 -12.39 -28.17
C TYR A 18 -23.99 -11.39 -27.00
N LYS A 19 -25.15 -10.77 -26.74
CA LYS A 19 -25.36 -9.82 -25.65
C LYS A 19 -25.17 -10.48 -24.27
N ILE A 20 -25.67 -11.70 -24.08
CA ILE A 20 -25.50 -12.48 -22.84
C ILE A 20 -24.03 -12.85 -22.63
N THR A 21 -23.33 -13.26 -23.67
CA THR A 21 -21.91 -13.64 -23.61
C THR A 21 -21.03 -12.44 -23.25
N PHE A 22 -21.29 -11.27 -23.86
CA PHE A 22 -20.58 -10.04 -23.55
C PHE A 22 -20.81 -9.57 -22.11
N SER A 23 -22.06 -9.64 -21.62
CA SER A 23 -22.41 -9.31 -20.23
C SER A 23 -21.68 -10.19 -19.20
N LYS A 24 -21.59 -11.50 -19.46
CA LYS A 24 -20.84 -12.45 -18.61
C LYS A 24 -19.34 -12.14 -18.60
N LEU A 25 -18.76 -11.78 -19.74
CA LEU A 25 -17.33 -11.42 -19.83
C LEU A 25 -17.00 -10.17 -18.99
N PHE A 26 -17.91 -9.18 -18.98
CA PHE A 26 -17.75 -7.95 -18.19
C PHE A 26 -17.82 -8.22 -16.67
N LEU A 27 -18.71 -9.11 -16.23
CA LEU A 27 -18.84 -9.50 -14.82
C LEU A 27 -17.62 -10.29 -14.31
N VAL A 28 -17.03 -11.16 -15.13
CA VAL A 28 -15.82 -11.92 -14.74
C VAL A 28 -14.59 -10.99 -14.64
N SER A 29 -14.49 -9.99 -15.51
CA SER A 29 -13.38 -9.01 -15.51
C SER A 29 -13.38 -8.13 -14.25
N SER A 30 -14.55 -7.67 -13.79
CA SER A 30 -14.62 -6.80 -12.60
C SER A 30 -14.21 -7.53 -11.31
N LEU A 31 -14.44 -8.84 -11.22
CA LEU A 31 -14.07 -9.64 -10.05
C LEU A 31 -12.54 -9.85 -9.92
N GLY A 32 -11.81 -9.83 -11.04
CA GLY A 32 -10.35 -10.00 -11.07
C GLY A 32 -9.56 -8.76 -10.58
N LEU A 33 -10.16 -7.57 -10.64
CA LEU A 33 -9.52 -6.32 -10.22
C LEU A 33 -9.42 -6.14 -8.69
N PHE A 34 -10.19 -6.91 -7.91
CA PHE A 34 -10.14 -6.83 -6.45
C PHE A 34 -8.90 -7.54 -5.85
N PHE A 35 -8.24 -8.44 -6.60
CA PHE A 35 -7.09 -9.19 -6.10
C PHE A 35 -5.72 -8.59 -6.45
N THR A 36 -5.65 -7.54 -7.27
CA THR A 36 -4.38 -6.88 -7.64
C THR A 36 -4.00 -5.70 -6.75
N GLY A 37 -4.76 -5.42 -5.69
CA GLY A 37 -4.57 -4.26 -4.81
C GLY A 37 -3.52 -4.40 -3.69
N CYS A 38 -2.87 -5.56 -3.52
CA CYS A 38 -1.90 -5.78 -2.44
C CYS A 38 -0.45 -5.45 -2.79
N THR A 39 -0.16 -4.90 -3.98
CA THR A 39 1.14 -4.28 -4.24
C THR A 39 1.20 -2.93 -3.53
N THR A 40 1.30 -2.94 -2.20
CA THR A 40 1.97 -1.82 -1.54
C THR A 40 3.32 -1.71 -2.22
N LEU A 41 3.55 -0.58 -2.90
CA LEU A 41 4.89 -0.16 -3.31
C LEU A 41 5.83 -0.45 -2.11
N GLY A 42 7.05 -0.92 -2.36
CA GLY A 42 7.90 -1.66 -1.40
C GLY A 42 8.12 -1.05 0.01
N PRO A 43 9.03 -1.62 0.82
CA PRO A 43 9.21 -1.26 2.24
C PRO A 43 9.45 0.24 2.51
N ASN A 44 9.85 1.01 1.50
CA ASN A 44 10.08 2.46 1.55
C ASN A 44 8.98 3.30 0.87
N SER A 45 7.80 2.74 0.64
CA SER A 45 6.72 3.46 -0.02
C SER A 45 6.15 4.60 0.81
N GLY A 46 5.99 5.75 0.14
CA GLY A 46 5.46 6.98 0.70
C GLY A 46 6.50 8.08 0.77
N SER A 47 6.03 9.32 0.89
CA SER A 47 6.91 10.47 1.13
C SER A 47 7.69 10.28 2.44
N LEU A 48 8.87 10.92 2.50
CA LEU A 48 9.67 11.00 3.72
C LEU A 48 8.82 11.46 4.91
N GLU A 49 7.94 12.44 4.71
CA GLU A 49 7.02 12.96 5.72
C GLU A 49 6.09 11.87 6.27
N LYS A 50 5.40 11.11 5.41
CA LYS A 50 4.47 10.05 5.84
C LYS A 50 5.19 8.96 6.62
N ARG A 51 6.37 8.55 6.15
CA ARG A 51 7.22 7.55 6.81
C ARG A 51 7.73 8.05 8.16
N SER A 52 8.15 9.31 8.23
CA SER A 52 8.62 9.95 9.46
C SER A 52 7.52 10.11 10.50
N ASN A 53 6.31 10.51 10.09
CA ASN A 53 5.15 10.64 10.99
C ASN A 53 4.73 9.27 11.56
N LYS A 54 4.75 8.22 10.73
CA LYS A 54 4.50 6.83 11.17
C LYS A 54 5.55 6.37 12.17
N LEU A 55 6.83 6.60 11.88
CA LEU A 55 7.93 6.23 12.78
C LEU A 55 7.83 7.00 14.10
N SER A 56 7.59 8.31 14.07
CA SER A 56 7.45 9.13 15.29
C SER A 56 6.36 8.61 16.21
N SER A 57 5.19 8.30 15.65
CA SER A 57 4.08 7.69 16.39
C SER A 57 4.48 6.34 16.99
N GLY A 58 5.28 5.55 16.26
CA GLY A 58 5.83 4.28 16.74
C GLY A 58 6.80 4.46 17.90
N LEU A 59 7.72 5.42 17.83
CA LEU A 59 8.68 5.71 18.90
C LEU A 59 7.98 6.14 20.19
N GLN A 60 6.97 7.01 20.08
CA GLN A 60 6.18 7.46 21.22
C GLN A 60 5.46 6.28 21.90
N LYS A 61 4.85 5.39 21.11
CA LYS A 61 4.08 4.25 21.63
C LYS A 61 4.96 3.11 22.18
N ALA A 62 6.00 2.73 21.44
CA ALA A 62 6.81 1.55 21.78
C ALA A 62 7.87 1.85 22.84
N TYR A 63 8.39 3.08 22.86
CA TYR A 63 9.56 3.44 23.67
C TYR A 63 9.33 4.67 24.57
N ALA A 64 8.08 5.15 24.66
CA ALA A 64 7.70 6.30 25.50
C ALA A 64 8.56 7.56 25.24
N VAL A 65 9.05 7.73 24.01
CA VAL A 65 9.85 8.89 23.62
C VAL A 65 8.95 10.12 23.58
N SER A 66 9.45 11.27 24.04
CA SER A 66 8.67 12.51 23.98
C SER A 66 8.31 12.89 22.53
N PRO A 67 7.11 13.45 22.27
CA PRO A 67 6.67 13.78 20.91
C PRO A 67 7.64 14.71 20.16
N SER A 68 8.22 15.69 20.86
CA SER A 68 9.22 16.61 20.29
C SER A 68 10.47 15.87 19.82
N THR A 69 10.98 14.93 20.63
CA THR A 69 12.15 14.12 20.28
C THR A 69 11.85 13.14 19.15
N ALA A 70 10.71 12.46 19.21
CA ALA A 70 10.29 11.51 18.18
C ALA A 70 10.09 12.21 16.82
N ASN A 71 9.42 13.37 16.79
CA ASN A 71 9.21 14.15 15.58
C ASN A 71 10.53 14.69 14.99
N ARG A 72 11.47 15.09 15.84
CA ARG A 72 12.80 15.55 15.41
C ARG A 72 13.65 14.42 14.85
N LEU A 73 13.70 13.26 15.53
CA LEU A 73 14.59 12.16 15.18
C LEU A 73 14.07 11.31 14.02
N SER A 74 12.77 11.13 13.87
CA SER A 74 12.19 10.27 12.84
C SER A 74 12.65 10.56 11.41
N PRO A 75 12.64 11.81 10.91
CA PRO A 75 13.15 12.09 9.57
C PRO A 75 14.65 11.80 9.42
N MET A 76 15.45 12.05 10.47
CA MET A 76 16.88 11.71 10.46
C MET A 76 17.12 10.19 10.42
N ILE A 77 16.33 9.42 11.19
CA ILE A 77 16.40 7.96 11.20
C ILE A 77 16.00 7.40 9.83
N ILE A 78 14.91 7.89 9.23
CA ILE A 78 14.47 7.45 7.89
C ILE A 78 15.52 7.80 6.83
N GLN A 79 16.07 9.01 6.83
CA GLN A 79 17.11 9.39 5.89
C GLN A 79 18.39 8.57 6.04
N SER A 80 18.76 8.24 7.29
CA SER A 80 19.94 7.40 7.56
C SER A 80 19.70 5.96 7.13
N ALA A 81 18.51 5.44 7.39
CA ALA A 81 18.06 4.12 6.95
C ALA A 81 18.10 4.00 5.41
N ASP A 82 17.59 5.00 4.71
CA ASP A 82 17.59 5.02 3.25
C ASP A 82 19.02 5.13 2.69
N ARG A 83 19.89 5.93 3.33
CA ARG A 83 21.29 6.09 2.90
C ARG A 83 22.12 4.82 3.05
N TYR A 84 21.95 4.11 4.16
CA TYR A 84 22.77 2.96 4.50
C TYR A 84 22.07 1.63 4.22
N GLU A 85 20.88 1.66 3.63
CA GLU A 85 20.04 0.47 3.35
C GLU A 85 19.76 -0.37 4.60
N VAL A 86 19.66 0.28 5.76
CA VAL A 86 19.41 -0.35 7.05
C VAL A 86 17.95 -0.15 7.47
N PRO A 87 17.27 -1.14 8.08
CA PRO A 87 15.92 -0.95 8.59
C PRO A 87 15.83 0.21 9.61
N PRO A 88 14.88 1.17 9.46
CA PRO A 88 14.71 2.28 10.40
C PRO A 88 14.47 1.85 11.85
N LEU A 89 13.79 0.71 12.04
CA LEU A 89 13.54 0.15 13.37
C LEU A 89 14.85 -0.31 14.04
N LEU A 90 15.82 -0.81 13.28
CA LEU A 90 17.11 -1.22 13.83
C LEU A 90 17.86 -0.01 14.37
N ILE A 91 17.97 1.06 13.58
CA ILE A 91 18.58 2.32 14.00
C ILE A 91 17.88 2.86 15.25
N ALA A 92 16.55 2.86 15.26
CA ALA A 92 15.78 3.29 16.42
C ALA A 92 16.08 2.45 17.67
N ALA A 93 16.14 1.13 17.54
CA ALA A 93 16.46 0.22 18.64
C ALA A 93 17.89 0.44 19.16
N THR A 94 18.86 0.65 18.27
CA THR A 94 20.24 0.99 18.64
C THR A 94 20.31 2.31 19.39
N ILE A 95 19.66 3.38 18.93
CA ILE A 95 19.64 4.66 19.66
C ILE A 95 19.07 4.47 21.08
N ARG A 96 18.01 3.64 21.21
CA ARG A 96 17.44 3.31 22.51
C ARG A 96 18.44 2.56 23.39
N GLN A 97 19.12 1.56 22.84
CA GLN A 97 20.09 0.74 23.57
C GLN A 97 21.29 1.56 24.05
N GLU A 98 21.82 2.44 23.19
CA GLU A 98 23.05 3.18 23.46
C GLU A 98 22.82 4.44 24.31
N SER A 99 21.69 5.12 24.14
CA SER A 99 21.46 6.44 24.76
C SER A 99 20.07 6.62 25.33
N ASN A 100 19.16 5.66 25.14
CA ASN A 100 17.74 5.81 25.46
C ASN A 100 17.12 7.09 24.88
N TYR A 101 17.51 7.47 23.66
CA TYR A 101 17.15 8.74 22.99
C TYR A 101 17.58 10.02 23.71
N ASN A 102 18.50 9.93 24.68
CA ASN A 102 19.06 11.08 25.37
C ASN A 102 20.22 11.68 24.56
N SER A 103 20.06 12.93 24.12
CA SER A 103 21.09 13.66 23.37
C SER A 103 22.34 14.02 24.22
N TYR A 104 22.26 13.89 25.55
CA TYR A 104 23.35 14.18 26.47
C TYR A 104 24.05 12.92 27.01
N ALA A 105 23.75 11.73 26.47
CA ALA A 105 24.43 10.51 26.86
C ALA A 105 25.96 10.60 26.65
N ARG A 106 26.72 10.03 27.58
CA ARG A 106 28.19 9.96 27.58
C ARG A 106 28.61 8.51 27.86
N SER A 107 29.72 8.08 27.25
CA SER A 107 30.33 6.74 27.36
C SER A 107 31.41 6.67 28.42
#